data_AF-A0A3L9FRG8-F1
#
_entry.id   AF-A0A3L9FRG8-F1
#
_cell.length_a   1.000
_cell.length_b   1.000
_cell.length_c   1.000
_cell.angle_alpha   90.00
_cell.angle_beta   90.00
_cell.angle_gamma   90.00
#
_symmetry.space_group_name_H-M   'P 1'
#
loop_
_entity.id
_entity.type
_entity.pdbx_description
1 polymer ?
#
loop_
_entity_poly.entity_id
_entity_poly.type
_entity_poly.pdbx_seq_one_letter_code
_entity_poly.pdbx_strand_id
1 'polypeptide(L)'
;MKKLQIAVGIIRNENNEIFITRRAADAHMANKLEFPGGKIEMGETPEQAVVRELQEEVGITPQHFSLFEKLEYEFPDRHIT
;
A
#
# COMPACT_ATOMS: atom_id res chain seq x y z
N MET A 1 21.87 -2.91 4.41
CA MET A 1 20.44 -3.28 4.41
C MET A 1 19.67 -2.29 3.57
N LYS A 2 18.82 -2.75 2.66
CA LYS A 2 18.02 -1.86 1.80
C LYS A 2 16.84 -1.34 2.61
N LYS A 3 16.74 -0.02 2.78
CA LYS A 3 15.56 0.62 3.38
C LYS A 3 14.50 0.81 2.29
N LEU A 4 13.27 0.43 2.59
CA LEU A 4 12.15 0.58 1.69
C LEU A 4 11.01 1.26 2.46
N GLN A 5 10.49 2.33 1.90
CA GLN A 5 9.30 2.99 2.45
C GLN A 5 8.10 2.63 1.58
N ILE A 6 7.01 2.23 2.21
CA ILE A 6 5.79 1.77 1.55
C ILE A 6 4.60 2.55 2.10
N ALA A 7 3.73 3.01 1.21
CA ALA A 7 2.45 3.59 1.57
C ALA A 7 1.32 2.64 1.12
N VAL A 8 0.40 2.33 2.03
CA VAL A 8 -0.73 1.42 1.78
C VAL A 8 -2.05 2.08 2.14
N GLY A 9 -3.06 1.86 1.29
CA GLY A 9 -4.42 2.36 1.50
C GLY A 9 -5.31 1.33 2.17
N ILE A 10 -5.94 1.71 3.29
CA ILE A 10 -7.02 0.94 3.91
C ILE A 10 -8.34 1.60 3.55
N ILE A 11 -9.11 0.93 2.69
CA ILE A 11 -10.41 1.44 2.22
C ILE A 11 -11.50 0.59 2.84
N ARG A 12 -12.49 1.26 3.42
CA ARG A 12 -13.64 0.63 4.08
C ARG A 12 -14.94 1.15 3.49
N ASN A 13 -15.89 0.25 3.24
CA ASN A 13 -17.23 0.64 2.80
C ASN A 13 -18.17 0.89 4.00
N GLU A 14 -19.42 1.28 3.72
CA GLU A 14 -20.43 1.58 4.74
C GLU A 14 -20.80 0.37 5.62
N ASN A 15 -20.57 -0.85 5.12
CA ASN A 15 -20.80 -2.10 5.86
C ASN A 15 -19.60 -2.53 6.74
N ASN A 16 -18.58 -1.68 6.88
CA ASN A 16 -17.32 -1.99 7.56
C ASN A 16 -16.44 -3.06 6.90
N GLU A 17 -16.72 -3.42 5.65
CA GLU A 17 -15.90 -4.36 4.88
C GLU A 17 -14.66 -3.67 4.33
N ILE A 18 -13.54 -4.40 4.29
CA ILE A 18 -12.24 -3.87 3.87
C ILE A 18 -11.96 -4.27 2.44
N PHE A 19 -11.59 -3.30 1.62
CA PHE A 19 -11.18 -3.53 0.24
C PHE A 19 -9.76 -4.10 0.21
N ILE A 20 -9.59 -5.23 -0.48
CA ILE A 20 -8.35 -5.98 -0.57
C ILE A 20 -8.11 -6.34 -2.03
N THR A 21 -6.88 -6.15 -2.50
CA THR A 21 -6.46 -6.59 -3.83
C THR A 21 -5.81 -7.97 -3.76
N ARG A 22 -5.82 -8.66 -4.89
CA ARG A 22 -5.12 -9.93 -5.07
C ARG A 22 -4.11 -9.75 -6.20
N ARG A 23 -2.84 -10.04 -5.92
CA ARG A 23 -1.81 -10.04 -6.96
C ARG A 23 -2.18 -10.93 -8.13
N ALA A 24 -1.90 -10.44 -9.34
CA ALA A 24 -2.03 -11.22 -10.57
C ALA A 24 -1.22 -12.53 -10.45
N ALA A 25 -1.77 -13.61 -11.02
CA ALA A 25 -1.27 -14.98 -10.85
C ALA A 25 0.18 -15.19 -11.33
N ASP A 26 0.69 -14.30 -12.17
CA ASP A 26 1.95 -14.46 -12.89
C ASP A 26 3.18 -13.85 -12.17
N ALA A 27 3.00 -13.28 -10.97
CA ALA A 27 4.09 -12.77 -10.14
C ALA A 27 4.52 -13.81 -9.08
N HIS A 28 5.82 -13.96 -8.85
CA HIS A 28 6.39 -14.76 -7.74
C HIS A 28 5.66 -14.43 -6.42
N MET A 29 4.96 -15.42 -5.83
CA MET A 29 3.98 -15.32 -4.72
C MET A 29 2.51 -15.08 -5.14
N ALA A 30 2.01 -15.83 -6.12
CA ALA A 30 0.59 -15.85 -6.49
C ALA A 30 -0.34 -16.08 -5.27
N ASN A 31 -1.50 -15.41 -5.29
CA ASN A 31 -2.65 -15.59 -4.37
C ASN A 31 -2.56 -14.99 -2.97
N LYS A 32 -1.62 -14.09 -2.69
CA LYS A 32 -1.66 -13.31 -1.44
C LYS A 32 -2.64 -12.15 -1.57
N LEU A 33 -3.38 -11.94 -0.48
CA LEU A 33 -4.23 -10.77 -0.28
C LEU A 33 -3.35 -9.63 0.23
N GLU A 34 -3.47 -8.46 -0.39
CA GLU A 34 -2.74 -7.27 0.03
C GLU A 34 -3.63 -6.02 0.01
N PHE A 35 -3.24 -5.03 0.80
CA PHE A 35 -3.78 -3.70 0.66
C PHE A 35 -3.21 -3.08 -0.62
N PRO A 36 -4.01 -2.31 -1.38
CA PRO A 36 -3.48 -1.54 -2.49
C PRO A 36 -2.49 -0.50 -1.97
N GLY A 37 -1.41 -0.28 -2.72
CA GLY A 37 -0.31 0.56 -2.28
C GLY A 37 1.04 0.06 -2.79
N GLY A 38 2.04 0.91 -2.59
CA GLY A 38 3.34 0.69 -3.19
C GLY A 38 4.44 1.50 -2.55
N LYS A 39 5.57 1.53 -3.23
CA LYS A 39 6.78 2.16 -2.72
C LYS A 39 6.62 3.67 -2.81
N ILE A 40 7.10 4.37 -1.79
CA ILE A 40 7.22 5.82 -1.85
C ILE A 40 8.38 6.15 -2.80
N GLU A 41 8.10 6.95 -3.83
CA GLU A 41 9.12 7.40 -4.77
C GLU A 41 9.92 8.59 -4.22
N MET A 42 11.04 8.90 -4.87
CA MET A 42 11.92 9.99 -4.42
C MET A 42 11.20 11.34 -4.53
N GLY A 43 11.05 12.02 -3.39
CA GLY A 43 10.40 13.32 -3.32
C GLY A 43 8.89 13.27 -3.07
N GLU A 44 8.29 12.08 -2.99
CA GLU A 44 6.90 11.92 -2.53
C GLU A 44 6.79 11.90 -1.00
N THR A 45 5.69 12.46 -0.49
CA THR A 45 5.21 12.15 0.86
C THR A 45 4.42 10.83 0.85
N PRO A 46 4.25 10.15 2.00
CA PRO A 46 3.42 8.93 2.08
C PRO A 46 1.99 9.15 1.58
N GLU A 47 1.43 10.33 1.81
CA GLU A 47 0.10 10.74 1.35
C GLU A 47 0.03 10.86 -0.18
N GLN A 48 1.07 11.41 -0.81
CA GLN A 48 1.15 11.48 -2.27
C GLN A 48 1.26 10.08 -2.87
N ALA A 49 2.13 9.24 -2.30
CA ALA A 49 2.35 7.88 -2.77
C ALA A 49 1.08 7.04 -2.69
N VAL A 50 0.34 7.07 -1.57
CA VAL A 50 -0.90 6.29 -1.46
C VAL A 50 -1.97 6.78 -2.44
N VAL A 51 -2.09 8.08 -2.70
CA VAL A 51 -3.04 8.62 -3.68
C VAL A 51 -2.71 8.15 -5.09
N ARG A 52 -1.42 8.21 -5.47
CA ARG A 52 -0.94 7.74 -6.78
C ARG A 52 -1.20 6.24 -6.96
N GLU A 53 -0.76 5.42 -6.01
CA GLU A 53 -0.88 3.96 -6.07
C GLU A 53 -2.36 3.52 -6.10
N LEU A 54 -3.23 4.12 -5.28
CA LEU A 54 -4.67 3.82 -5.31
C LEU A 54 -5.31 4.16 -6.66
N GLN A 55 -4.87 5.25 -7.29
CA GLN A 55 -5.36 5.61 -8.63
C GLN A 55 -4.86 4.59 -9.66
N GLU A 56 -3.57 4.23 -9.63
CA GLU A 56 -2.92 3.40 -10.64
C GLU A 56 -3.39 1.94 -10.57
N GLU A 57 -3.49 1.39 -9.36
CA GLU A 57 -3.80 -0.03 -9.15
C GLU A 57 -5.31 -0.32 -9.20
N VAL A 58 -6.13 0.57 -8.65
CA VAL A 58 -7.56 0.29 -8.40
C VAL A 58 -8.51 1.41 -8.87
N GLY A 59 -7.97 2.49 -9.46
CA GLY A 59 -8.78 3.58 -10.00
C GLY A 59 -9.47 4.46 -8.94
N ILE A 60 -9.03 4.39 -7.68
CA ILE A 60 -9.64 5.14 -6.57
C ILE A 60 -8.84 6.41 -6.30
N THR A 61 -9.50 7.56 -6.33
CA THR A 61 -8.93 8.83 -5.87
C THR A 61 -9.54 9.20 -4.52
N PRO A 62 -8.82 9.01 -3.40
CA PRO A 62 -9.37 9.33 -2.09
C PRO A 62 -9.52 10.85 -1.92
N GLN A 63 -10.69 11.28 -1.43
CA GLN A 63 -10.96 12.70 -1.15
C GLN A 63 -10.53 13.10 0.27
N HIS A 64 -10.65 12.17 1.21
CA HIS A 64 -10.28 12.34 2.61
C HIS A 64 -9.67 11.04 3.13
N PHE A 65 -8.60 11.16 3.89
CA PHE A 65 -7.94 10.05 4.55
C PHE A 65 -7.10 10.59 5.71
N SER A 66 -6.74 9.71 6.63
CA SER A 66 -5.87 10.02 7.76
C SER A 66 -4.89 8.88 7.96
N LEU A 67 -3.72 9.18 8.54
CA LEU A 67 -2.78 8.15 8.95
C LEU A 67 -3.47 7.18 9.94
N PHE A 68 -3.53 5.91 9.58
CA PHE A 68 -4.04 4.86 10.46
C PHE A 68 -2.95 4.39 11.42
N GLU A 69 -1.82 3.92 10.87
CA GLU A 69 -0.68 3.44 11.63
C GLU A 69 0.60 3.51 10.78
N LYS A 70 1.75 3.58 11.45
CA LYS A 70 3.08 3.41 10.84
C LYS A 70 3.73 2.19 11.46
N LEU A 71 4.23 1.29 10.63
CA LEU A 71 4.83 0.02 11.05
C LEU A 71 6.25 -0.07 10.54
N GLU A 72 7.13 -0.68 11.33
CA GLU A 72 8.48 -1.03 10.91
C GLU A 72 8.66 -2.53 10.99
N TYR A 73 9.17 -3.12 9.91
CA TYR A 73 9.41 -4.56 9.85
C TYR A 73 10.80 -4.86 9.29
N GLU A 74 11.59 -5.58 10.09
CA GLU A 74 12.94 -6.03 9.72
C GLU A 74 12.88 -7.42 9.09
N PHE A 75 13.24 -7.50 7.81
CA PHE A 75 13.58 -8.75 7.14
C PHE A 75 15.10 -8.93 7.15
N PRO A 76 15.61 -10.18 7.01
CA PRO A 76 17.05 -10.44 6.96
C PRO A 76 17.79 -9.62 5.88
N ASP A 77 17.13 -9.29 4.77
CA ASP A 77 17.69 -8.59 3.61
C ASP A 77 17.27 -7.11 3.49
N ARG A 78 16.23 -6.67 4.19
CA ARG A 78 15.62 -5.33 4.02
C ARG A 78 14.89 -4.83 5.27
N HIS A 79 14.86 -3.50 5.43
CA HIS A 79 14.04 -2.81 6.44
C HIS A 79 12.87 -2.14 5.73
N ILE A 80 11.64 -2.46 6.12
CA ILE A 80 10.42 -1.87 5.58
C ILE A 80 9.83 -0.91 6.61
N THR A 81 9.42 0.27 6.15
CA THR A 81 8.76 1.31 6.94
C THR A 81 7.55 1.85 6.20
#